data_AF-A0A392M8K8-F1
#
_entry.id   AF-A0A392M8K8-F1
#
_cell.length_a   1.000
_cell.length_b   1.000
_cell.length_c   1.000
_cell.angle_alpha   90.00
_cell.angle_beta   90.00
_cell.angle_gamma   90.00
#
_symmetry.space_group_name_H-M   'P 1'
#
loop_
_entity.id
_entity.type
_entity.pdbx_description
1 polymer ?
#
loop_
_entity_poly.entity_id
_entity_poly.type
_entity_poly.pdbx_seq_one_letter_code
_entity_poly.pdbx_strand_id
1 'polypeptide(L)'
;MTSAQARLRQAKNAKKKVAAILGTSSSIPSGTPSGKASPAPSIEIIKEKRGRDEEMEDVSSRKNPKLDTAGDVATGLHRLTPGQPADDFVLLPAFGHTPLFDGQTKVIVSDAKRTILEDMGPDSIRNEIANSLAAVFKLLEVVTFLNGWECQYLKERDAAKKKVTELGQQLREMTAAFDDYKNKHALQLDLIKDLEKTEVKIAEMVKERDALVEQVKGLNEKVAGLEEKMKTVEVTLISQKEQKLDPAGRYAGSDRAELIKKIIAIEEAMIAAANSQFHNVVVQLRILNPNVDFAVDGLNEDKEVREGRIATPRDDDHSPDEDH
;
A
#
# COMPACT_ATOMS: atom_id res chain seq x y z
N MET A 1 40.00 11.03 -2.87
CA MET A 1 38.90 11.83 -2.32
C MET A 1 38.00 12.30 -3.46
N THR A 2 36.92 11.57 -3.72
CA THR A 2 36.05 11.80 -4.88
C THR A 2 34.73 12.37 -4.38
N SER A 3 34.57 13.66 -4.66
CA SER A 3 33.68 14.62 -4.02
C SER A 3 32.19 14.28 -4.09
N ALA A 4 31.50 14.50 -2.98
CA ALA A 4 30.04 14.46 -2.82
C ALA A 4 29.27 15.30 -3.89
N GLN A 5 29.93 16.26 -4.56
CA GLN A 5 29.36 16.98 -5.69
C GLN A 5 29.09 16.10 -6.92
N ALA A 6 29.85 15.02 -7.14
CA ALA A 6 29.62 14.11 -8.25
C ALA A 6 28.34 13.27 -8.04
N ARG A 7 28.09 12.83 -6.81
CA ARG A 7 26.87 12.08 -6.43
C ARG A 7 25.62 12.97 -6.50
N LEU A 8 25.74 14.25 -6.15
CA LEU A 8 24.62 15.21 -6.25
C LEU A 8 24.25 15.54 -7.70
N ARG A 9 25.20 15.50 -8.63
CA ARG A 9 24.94 15.69 -10.08
C ARG A 9 24.28 14.47 -10.72
N GLN A 10 24.62 13.24 -10.30
CA GLN A 10 23.93 12.02 -10.74
C GLN A 10 22.47 11.95 -10.24
N ALA A 11 22.21 12.34 -8.99
CA ALA A 11 20.85 12.37 -8.43
C ALA A 11 19.95 13.41 -9.11
N LYS A 12 20.50 14.52 -9.59
CA LYS A 12 19.75 15.55 -10.33
C LYS A 12 19.44 15.15 -11.79
N ASN A 13 20.27 14.32 -12.41
CA ASN A 13 20.03 13.86 -13.79
C ASN A 13 19.10 12.64 -13.88
N ALA A 14 19.01 11.82 -12.83
CA ALA A 14 18.02 10.74 -12.75
C ALA A 14 16.57 11.26 -12.67
N LYS A 15 16.37 12.45 -12.08
CA LYS A 15 15.05 13.10 -12.02
C LYS A 15 14.61 13.75 -13.34
N LYS A 16 15.53 13.96 -14.28
CA LYS A 16 15.21 14.57 -15.59
C LYS A 16 14.83 13.54 -16.67
N LYS A 17 14.97 12.24 -16.40
CA LYS A 17 14.54 11.17 -17.33
C LYS A 17 13.16 10.59 -17.01
N VAL A 18 12.50 11.03 -15.93
CA VAL A 18 11.14 10.60 -15.56
C VAL A 18 10.10 11.72 -15.76
N ALA A 19 10.54 12.98 -15.92
CA ALA A 19 9.66 14.14 -16.10
C ALA A 19 9.41 14.55 -17.57
N ALA A 20 9.57 13.61 -18.53
CA ALA A 20 9.22 13.81 -19.95
C ALA A 20 7.92 13.08 -20.35
N ILE A 21 7.25 12.41 -19.41
CA ILE A 21 5.96 11.76 -19.62
C ILE A 21 5.04 12.35 -18.55
N LEU A 22 4.13 13.23 -18.98
CA LEU A 22 3.23 14.09 -18.18
C LEU A 22 3.99 15.17 -17.38
N GLY A 23 3.95 16.46 -17.72
CA GLY A 23 2.78 17.23 -18.11
C GLY A 23 2.42 18.20 -16.98
N THR A 24 3.18 19.31 -16.91
CA THR A 24 2.81 20.68 -16.44
C THR A 24 2.39 20.97 -14.98
N SER A 25 3.23 21.81 -14.35
CA SER A 25 3.08 22.87 -13.31
C SER A 25 1.66 23.25 -12.80
N SER A 26 1.45 23.68 -11.55
CA SER A 26 1.99 24.92 -10.94
C SER A 26 1.64 25.04 -9.44
N SER A 27 2.48 25.79 -8.71
CA SER A 27 2.48 26.12 -7.28
C SER A 27 1.47 27.20 -6.82
N ILE A 28 1.21 27.21 -5.49
CA ILE A 28 0.35 28.10 -4.67
C ILE A 28 0.98 29.51 -4.46
N PRO A 29 0.19 30.55 -4.11
CA PRO A 29 0.34 31.11 -2.75
C PRO A 29 -0.99 31.49 -2.04
N SER A 30 -0.93 31.48 -0.70
CA SER A 30 -2.00 31.75 0.27
C SER A 30 -2.31 33.24 0.46
N GLY A 31 -3.59 33.58 0.67
CA GLY A 31 -4.04 34.89 1.18
C GLY A 31 -5.57 35.05 1.23
N THR A 32 -6.13 35.28 2.43
CA THR A 32 -7.51 35.76 2.71
C THR A 32 -7.40 37.26 3.13
N PRO A 33 -8.42 38.15 3.06
CA PRO A 33 -9.85 37.87 3.29
C PRO A 33 -10.89 38.68 2.44
N SER A 34 -12.17 38.39 2.71
CA SER A 34 -13.33 39.31 2.60
C SER A 34 -14.23 39.23 1.37
N GLY A 35 -15.47 38.77 1.62
CA GLY A 35 -16.69 39.48 1.24
C GLY A 35 -17.15 39.44 -0.21
N LYS A 36 -18.03 38.48 -0.54
CA LYS A 36 -19.42 38.75 -0.99
C LYS A 36 -20.15 37.44 -1.32
N ALA A 37 -21.43 37.45 -0.96
CA ALA A 37 -22.35 36.33 -0.97
C ALA A 37 -22.97 36.05 -2.35
N SER A 38 -23.31 34.77 -2.57
CA SER A 38 -24.49 34.18 -3.25
C SER A 38 -24.09 33.01 -4.18
N PRO A 39 -24.98 32.04 -4.48
CA PRO A 39 -25.46 31.01 -3.56
C PRO A 39 -25.31 29.59 -4.16
N ALA A 40 -25.06 28.58 -3.32
CA ALA A 40 -25.19 27.17 -3.71
C ALA A 40 -26.61 26.68 -3.39
N PRO A 41 -27.25 25.87 -4.25
CA PRO A 41 -28.54 25.26 -3.91
C PRO A 41 -28.30 24.08 -2.96
N SER A 42 -28.59 24.30 -1.68
CA SER A 42 -28.76 23.25 -0.68
C SER A 42 -30.15 22.62 -0.86
N ILE A 43 -30.20 21.29 -1.04
CA ILE A 43 -31.44 20.52 -0.96
C ILE A 43 -31.79 20.35 0.52
N GLU A 44 -32.78 21.10 0.97
CA GLU A 44 -33.48 20.92 2.24
C GLU A 44 -34.50 19.80 2.09
N ILE A 45 -34.39 18.78 2.94
CA ILE A 45 -35.42 17.75 3.12
C ILE A 45 -36.48 18.35 4.06
N ILE A 46 -37.49 19.00 3.48
CA ILE A 46 -38.68 19.43 4.21
C ILE A 46 -39.61 18.22 4.35
N LYS A 47 -39.75 17.74 5.58
CA LYS A 47 -40.92 16.97 6.03
C LYS A 47 -42.10 17.92 6.16
N GLU A 48 -43.12 17.78 5.33
CA GLU A 48 -44.46 18.29 5.63
C GLU A 48 -45.53 17.26 5.24
N LYS A 49 -46.60 17.27 6.03
CA LYS A 49 -47.55 16.19 6.28
C LYS A 49 -48.86 16.48 5.55
N ARG A 50 -49.44 15.40 5.00
CA ARG A 50 -50.88 15.14 4.76
C ARG A 50 -51.62 15.95 3.69
N GLY A 51 -52.25 15.20 2.78
CA GLY A 51 -53.39 15.68 2.01
C GLY A 51 -53.97 14.66 1.02
N ARG A 52 -54.94 13.87 1.50
CA ARG A 52 -56.04 13.24 0.75
C ARG A 52 -55.74 11.93 -0.01
N ASP A 53 -56.32 10.86 0.54
CA ASP A 53 -56.60 9.60 -0.15
C ASP A 53 -57.44 9.89 -1.41
N GLU A 54 -56.86 9.66 -2.57
CA GLU A 54 -57.60 9.24 -3.76
C GLU A 54 -57.09 7.84 -4.11
N GLU A 55 -57.98 6.89 -3.83
CA GLU A 55 -57.96 5.50 -4.24
C GLU A 55 -57.62 5.41 -5.73
N MET A 56 -56.35 5.15 -6.05
CA MET A 56 -55.94 4.82 -7.41
C MET A 56 -56.41 3.41 -7.70
N GLU A 57 -57.52 3.32 -8.42
CA GLU A 57 -58.01 2.08 -9.01
C GLU A 57 -56.89 1.37 -9.78
N ASP A 58 -56.69 0.11 -9.38
CA ASP A 58 -55.96 -0.91 -10.10
C ASP A 58 -56.67 -1.19 -11.45
N VAL A 59 -56.33 -0.43 -12.49
CA VAL A 59 -56.71 -0.74 -13.88
C VAL A 59 -55.67 -1.65 -14.54
N SER A 60 -55.23 -2.68 -13.82
CA SER A 60 -54.62 -3.88 -14.42
C SER A 60 -55.60 -5.05 -14.35
N SER A 61 -56.70 -4.99 -15.09
CA SER A 61 -57.55 -6.17 -15.37
C SER A 61 -58.52 -5.95 -16.53
N ARG A 62 -57.99 -5.74 -17.75
CA ARG A 62 -58.80 -6.00 -18.95
C ARG A 62 -58.73 -7.49 -19.26
N LYS A 63 -59.58 -8.26 -18.56
CA LYS A 63 -59.96 -9.63 -18.93
C LYS A 63 -60.44 -9.61 -20.38
N ASN A 64 -59.67 -10.21 -21.29
CA ASN A 64 -60.24 -10.68 -22.55
C ASN A 64 -61.25 -11.80 -22.20
N PRO A 65 -62.51 -11.74 -22.66
CA PRO A 65 -63.37 -12.91 -22.62
C PRO A 65 -62.73 -14.00 -23.47
N LYS A 66 -62.25 -15.04 -22.80
CA LYS A 66 -61.93 -16.33 -23.41
C LYS A 66 -63.26 -16.89 -23.90
N LEU A 67 -63.51 -16.81 -25.20
CA LEU A 67 -64.58 -17.54 -25.86
C LEU A 67 -64.14 -19.01 -25.91
N ASP A 68 -64.52 -19.75 -24.88
CA ASP A 68 -64.70 -21.19 -25.00
C ASP A 68 -65.97 -21.40 -25.85
N THR A 69 -65.80 -21.83 -27.10
CA THR A 69 -66.90 -22.37 -27.91
C THR A 69 -66.55 -23.80 -28.26
N ALA A 70 -66.85 -24.68 -27.32
CA ALA A 70 -67.07 -26.09 -27.62
C ALA A 70 -68.33 -26.20 -28.46
N GLY A 71 -68.18 -26.93 -29.58
CA GLY A 71 -69.17 -27.40 -30.55
C GLY A 71 -70.62 -26.94 -30.42
N ASP A 72 -71.08 -26.21 -31.43
CA ASP A 72 -72.36 -26.53 -32.06
C ASP A 72 -72.29 -26.25 -33.55
N VAL A 73 -72.75 -27.23 -34.33
CA VAL A 73 -72.74 -27.24 -35.79
C VAL A 73 -74.03 -26.55 -36.25
N ALA A 74 -73.95 -25.31 -36.74
CA ALA A 74 -75.06 -24.71 -37.48
C ALA A 74 -74.58 -23.59 -38.43
N THR A 75 -74.29 -24.01 -39.67
CA THR A 75 -74.67 -23.32 -40.92
C THR A 75 -74.54 -21.79 -40.97
N GLY A 76 -73.35 -21.32 -41.34
CA GLY A 76 -73.10 -19.95 -41.84
C GLY A 76 -72.54 -19.99 -43.26
N LEU A 77 -73.14 -19.22 -44.15
CA LEU A 77 -73.09 -19.25 -45.62
C LEU A 77 -71.66 -19.07 -46.20
N HIS A 78 -71.18 -20.12 -46.88
CA HIS A 78 -69.96 -20.28 -47.72
C HIS A 78 -68.57 -20.04 -47.09
N ARG A 79 -68.08 -21.03 -46.33
CA ARG A 79 -66.65 -21.20 -46.03
C ARG A 79 -65.97 -21.97 -47.18
N LEU A 80 -65.10 -21.34 -47.96
CA LEU A 80 -64.29 -22.06 -48.95
C LEU A 80 -63.16 -22.83 -48.25
N THR A 81 -63.06 -24.13 -48.54
CA THR A 81 -62.03 -25.02 -47.98
C THR A 81 -60.81 -25.02 -48.92
N PRO A 82 -59.59 -24.78 -48.44
CA PRO A 82 -58.40 -24.83 -49.29
C PRO A 82 -58.28 -26.19 -50.01
N GLY A 83 -58.25 -26.17 -51.35
CA GLY A 83 -58.05 -27.36 -52.19
C GLY A 83 -59.32 -28.08 -52.69
N GLN A 84 -60.51 -27.50 -52.56
CA GLN A 84 -61.76 -28.10 -53.05
C GLN A 84 -62.45 -27.14 -54.06
N PRO A 85 -62.77 -27.58 -55.30
CA PRO A 85 -63.38 -26.72 -56.31
C PRO A 85 -64.82 -26.37 -55.92
N ALA A 86 -65.18 -25.09 -55.97
CA ALA A 86 -66.54 -24.61 -55.82
C ALA A 86 -67.09 -24.26 -57.21
N ASP A 87 -68.25 -24.82 -57.58
CA ASP A 87 -68.77 -24.74 -58.95
C ASP A 87 -69.15 -23.31 -59.39
N ASP A 88 -69.56 -22.43 -58.45
CA ASP A 88 -69.87 -21.02 -58.72
C ASP A 88 -69.51 -20.12 -57.52
N PHE A 89 -68.76 -19.03 -57.76
CA PHE A 89 -68.36 -18.08 -56.71
C PHE A 89 -68.80 -16.63 -57.03
N VAL A 90 -69.46 -15.98 -56.07
CA VAL A 90 -69.77 -14.54 -56.10
C VAL A 90 -68.67 -13.78 -55.36
N LEU A 91 -67.90 -12.99 -56.09
CA LEU A 91 -66.76 -12.22 -55.55
C LEU A 91 -67.19 -11.22 -54.47
N LEU A 92 -66.72 -11.42 -53.22
CA LEU A 92 -66.55 -10.32 -52.27
C LEU A 92 -65.11 -9.79 -52.30
N PRO A 93 -64.88 -8.50 -52.00
CA PRO A 93 -63.55 -7.91 -52.13
C PRO A 93 -62.68 -8.21 -50.90
N ALA A 94 -61.58 -8.94 -51.09
CA ALA A 94 -60.27 -8.60 -50.51
C ALA A 94 -59.15 -9.50 -51.05
N PHE A 95 -58.04 -8.88 -51.44
CA PHE A 95 -56.81 -9.50 -51.92
C PHE A 95 -55.99 -10.13 -50.78
N GLY A 96 -55.25 -11.21 -51.07
CA GLY A 96 -54.17 -11.69 -50.18
C GLY A 96 -53.42 -12.95 -50.66
N HIS A 97 -52.17 -12.75 -51.12
CA HIS A 97 -50.98 -13.64 -51.20
C HIS A 97 -51.05 -15.15 -51.52
N THR A 98 -52.19 -15.69 -51.90
CA THR A 98 -52.35 -17.07 -52.40
C THR A 98 -53.00 -16.98 -53.79
N PRO A 99 -52.70 -17.86 -54.77
CA PRO A 99 -53.51 -17.95 -55.98
C PRO A 99 -54.96 -18.17 -55.55
N LEU A 100 -55.77 -17.12 -55.66
CA LEU A 100 -57.15 -17.10 -55.17
C LEU A 100 -58.05 -17.99 -56.03
N PHE A 101 -57.59 -18.27 -57.25
CA PHE A 101 -58.23 -19.12 -58.23
C PHE A 101 -57.23 -20.17 -58.71
N ASP A 102 -57.65 -21.43 -58.76
CA ASP A 102 -56.94 -22.43 -59.54
C ASP A 102 -57.24 -22.22 -61.04
N GLY A 103 -56.44 -22.80 -61.93
CA GLY A 103 -56.66 -22.70 -63.38
C GLY A 103 -57.96 -23.35 -63.86
N GLN A 104 -58.74 -23.97 -62.97
CA GLN A 104 -60.02 -24.64 -63.24
C GLN A 104 -61.22 -23.80 -62.78
N THR A 105 -61.02 -22.75 -61.99
CA THR A 105 -62.10 -21.92 -61.46
C THR A 105 -62.64 -21.01 -62.55
N LYS A 106 -63.93 -21.16 -62.89
CA LYS A 106 -64.61 -20.34 -63.89
C LYS A 106 -65.31 -19.17 -63.19
N VAL A 107 -64.94 -17.94 -63.54
CA VAL A 107 -65.62 -16.74 -63.03
C VAL A 107 -66.91 -16.53 -63.81
N ILE A 108 -68.07 -16.71 -63.15
CA ILE A 108 -69.39 -16.51 -63.75
C ILE A 108 -69.99 -15.19 -63.24
N VAL A 109 -70.46 -14.37 -64.16
CA VAL A 109 -71.28 -13.18 -63.84
C VAL A 109 -72.73 -13.64 -63.80
N SER A 110 -73.43 -13.38 -62.69
CA SER A 110 -74.84 -13.76 -62.56
C SER A 110 -75.70 -13.15 -63.67
N ASP A 111 -76.69 -13.89 -64.16
CA ASP A 111 -77.54 -13.46 -65.28
C ASP A 111 -78.22 -12.10 -65.02
N ALA A 112 -78.63 -11.83 -63.77
CA ALA A 112 -79.16 -10.53 -63.37
C ALA A 112 -78.15 -9.38 -63.50
N LYS A 113 -76.86 -9.63 -63.22
CA LYS A 113 -75.80 -8.62 -63.37
C LYS A 113 -75.41 -8.46 -64.84
N ARG A 114 -75.49 -9.54 -65.62
CA ARG A 114 -75.25 -9.54 -67.05
C ARG A 114 -76.26 -8.67 -67.80
N THR A 115 -77.56 -8.84 -67.52
CA THR A 115 -78.61 -8.01 -68.14
C THR A 115 -78.47 -6.53 -67.78
N ILE A 116 -78.09 -6.22 -66.53
CA ILE A 116 -77.80 -4.83 -66.10
C ILE A 116 -76.61 -4.23 -66.87
N LEU A 117 -75.53 -4.99 -67.04
CA LEU A 117 -74.36 -4.52 -67.79
C LEU A 117 -74.67 -4.32 -69.28
N GLU A 118 -75.45 -5.22 -69.87
CA GLU A 118 -75.88 -5.11 -71.26
C GLU A 118 -76.79 -3.87 -71.49
N ASP A 119 -77.66 -3.53 -70.52
CA ASP A 119 -78.54 -2.35 -70.55
C ASP A 119 -77.78 -1.01 -70.36
N MET A 120 -76.69 -1.01 -69.57
CA MET A 120 -75.89 0.19 -69.30
C MET A 120 -75.17 0.77 -70.53
N GLY A 121 -74.85 -0.05 -71.53
CA GLY A 121 -74.03 0.35 -72.68
C GLY A 121 -72.54 0.51 -72.37
N PRO A 122 -71.66 0.45 -73.39
CA PRO A 122 -70.21 0.32 -73.20
C PRO A 122 -69.55 1.53 -72.54
N ASP A 123 -70.05 2.76 -72.79
CA ASP A 123 -69.47 3.98 -72.22
C ASP A 123 -69.81 4.14 -70.73
N SER A 124 -71.02 3.76 -70.33
CA SER A 124 -71.43 3.77 -68.91
C SER A 124 -70.64 2.73 -68.11
N ILE A 125 -70.42 1.53 -68.68
CA ILE A 125 -69.55 0.52 -68.08
C ILE A 125 -68.13 1.07 -67.88
N ARG A 126 -67.54 1.73 -68.89
CA ARG A 126 -66.20 2.32 -68.78
C ARG A 126 -66.12 3.39 -67.69
N ASN A 127 -67.14 4.23 -67.57
CA ASN A 127 -67.19 5.28 -66.55
C ASN A 127 -67.32 4.69 -65.14
N GLU A 128 -68.17 3.67 -64.95
CA GLU A 128 -68.33 2.99 -63.66
C GLU A 128 -67.05 2.25 -63.25
N ILE A 129 -66.36 1.61 -64.21
CA ILE A 129 -65.04 1.02 -64.00
C ILE A 129 -64.04 2.10 -63.59
N ALA A 130 -64.00 3.25 -64.27
CA ALA A 130 -63.10 4.34 -63.93
C ALA A 130 -63.36 4.90 -62.52
N ASN A 131 -64.64 5.10 -62.15
CA ASN A 131 -65.04 5.53 -60.81
C ASN A 131 -64.65 4.51 -59.74
N SER A 132 -64.89 3.22 -60.01
CA SER A 132 -64.53 2.13 -59.11
C SER A 132 -63.01 2.01 -58.94
N LEU A 133 -62.24 2.12 -60.03
CA LEU A 133 -60.78 2.12 -59.99
C LEU A 133 -60.25 3.32 -59.21
N ALA A 134 -60.83 4.51 -59.39
CA ALA A 134 -60.44 5.69 -58.63
C ALA A 134 -60.67 5.51 -57.11
N ALA A 135 -61.77 4.86 -56.71
CA ALA A 135 -62.02 4.53 -55.30
C ALA A 135 -60.98 3.52 -54.75
N VAL A 136 -60.61 2.50 -55.53
CA VAL A 136 -59.58 1.52 -55.16
C VAL A 136 -58.20 2.18 -55.04
N PHE A 137 -57.83 3.08 -55.94
CA PHE A 137 -56.54 3.79 -55.85
C PHE A 137 -56.48 4.71 -54.63
N LYS A 138 -57.57 5.41 -54.27
CA LYS A 138 -57.63 6.19 -53.03
C LYS A 138 -57.48 5.31 -51.79
N LEU A 139 -58.10 4.13 -51.78
CA LEU A 139 -57.91 3.17 -50.70
C LEU A 139 -56.45 2.69 -50.63
N LEU A 140 -55.82 2.43 -51.78
CA LEU A 140 -54.40 2.07 -51.86
C LEU A 140 -53.49 3.18 -51.34
N GLU A 141 -53.77 4.45 -51.64
CA GLU A 141 -53.05 5.61 -51.08
C GLU A 141 -53.16 5.66 -49.56
N VAL A 142 -54.37 5.48 -49.01
CA VAL A 142 -54.57 5.45 -47.56
C VAL A 142 -53.84 4.26 -46.92
N VAL A 143 -53.92 3.07 -47.50
CA VAL A 143 -53.22 1.87 -46.98
C VAL A 143 -51.71 2.05 -47.04
N THR A 144 -51.16 2.59 -48.14
CA THR A 144 -49.72 2.84 -48.26
C THR A 144 -49.23 3.90 -47.28
N PHE A 145 -50.03 4.95 -47.05
CA PHE A 145 -49.75 5.96 -46.02
C PHE A 145 -49.74 5.35 -44.59
N LEU A 146 -50.76 4.57 -44.25
CA LEU A 146 -50.84 3.87 -42.96
C LEU A 146 -49.68 2.88 -42.76
N ASN A 147 -49.32 2.13 -43.80
CA ASN A 147 -48.17 1.23 -43.76
C ASN A 147 -46.86 1.98 -43.51
N GLY A 148 -46.69 3.17 -44.10
CA GLY A 148 -45.53 4.04 -43.84
C GLY A 148 -45.45 4.49 -42.37
N TRP A 149 -46.59 4.83 -41.76
CA TRP A 149 -46.69 5.18 -40.34
C TRP A 149 -46.41 3.99 -39.42
N GLU A 150 -46.95 2.82 -39.71
CA GLU A 150 -46.68 1.61 -38.92
C GLU A 150 -45.19 1.25 -38.94
N CYS A 151 -44.54 1.39 -40.10
CA CYS A 151 -43.09 1.21 -40.22
C CYS A 151 -42.29 2.20 -39.35
N GLN A 152 -42.78 3.44 -39.19
CA GLN A 152 -42.16 4.45 -38.34
C GLN A 152 -42.24 4.03 -36.86
N TYR A 153 -43.44 3.67 -36.38
CA TYR A 153 -43.63 3.24 -34.98
C TYR A 153 -42.84 1.98 -34.63
N LEU A 154 -42.74 1.01 -35.53
CA LEU A 154 -41.94 -0.19 -35.30
C LEU A 154 -40.46 0.15 -35.14
N LYS A 155 -39.92 1.06 -35.97
CA LYS A 155 -38.55 1.56 -35.83
C LYS A 155 -38.32 2.26 -34.50
N GLU A 156 -39.24 3.14 -34.09
CA GLU A 156 -39.15 3.86 -32.83
C GLU A 156 -39.23 2.92 -31.62
N ARG A 157 -40.13 1.94 -31.66
CA ARG A 157 -40.25 0.88 -30.65
C ARG A 157 -38.97 0.08 -30.54
N ASP A 158 -38.37 -0.32 -31.66
CA ASP A 158 -37.16 -1.13 -31.65
C ASP A 158 -35.94 -0.33 -31.18
N ALA A 159 -35.86 0.96 -31.55
CA ALA A 159 -34.88 1.88 -30.99
C ALA A 159 -35.06 2.09 -29.48
N ALA A 160 -36.31 2.21 -29.00
CA ALA A 160 -36.62 2.33 -27.59
C ALA A 160 -36.25 1.05 -26.82
N LYS A 161 -36.57 -0.13 -27.36
CA LYS A 161 -36.16 -1.42 -26.78
C LYS A 161 -34.65 -1.52 -26.66
N LYS A 162 -33.89 -1.10 -27.69
CA LYS A 162 -32.43 -1.06 -27.63
C LYS A 162 -31.94 -0.15 -26.49
N LYS A 163 -32.51 1.04 -26.33
CA LYS A 163 -32.17 1.96 -25.22
C LYS A 163 -32.49 1.35 -23.86
N VAL A 164 -33.62 0.66 -23.71
CA VAL A 164 -33.98 -0.03 -22.46
C VAL A 164 -32.95 -1.10 -22.12
N THR A 165 -32.49 -1.88 -23.11
CA THR A 165 -31.44 -2.89 -22.86
C THR A 165 -30.10 -2.28 -22.47
N GLU A 166 -29.72 -1.15 -23.08
CA GLU A 166 -28.49 -0.42 -22.80
C GLU A 166 -28.49 0.20 -21.40
N LEU A 167 -29.56 0.92 -21.05
CA LEU A 167 -29.74 1.49 -19.70
C LEU A 167 -29.83 0.39 -18.64
N GLY A 168 -30.49 -0.73 -18.93
CA GLY A 168 -30.53 -1.88 -18.05
C GLY A 168 -29.14 -2.48 -17.79
N GLN A 169 -28.25 -2.47 -18.79
CA GLN A 169 -26.87 -2.89 -18.63
C GLN A 169 -26.07 -1.89 -17.78
N GLN A 170 -26.17 -0.59 -18.06
CA GLN A 170 -25.51 0.45 -17.26
C GLN A 170 -25.95 0.43 -15.80
N LEU A 171 -27.24 0.18 -15.53
CA LEU A 171 -27.75 0.04 -14.18
C LEU A 171 -27.11 -1.15 -13.46
N ARG A 172 -27.01 -2.32 -14.12
CA ARG A 172 -26.34 -3.50 -13.53
C ARG A 172 -24.87 -3.25 -13.22
N GLU A 173 -24.15 -2.60 -14.14
CA GLU A 173 -22.75 -2.24 -13.94
C GLU A 173 -22.58 -1.26 -12.77
N MET A 174 -23.44 -0.25 -12.68
CA MET A 174 -23.45 0.70 -11.57
C MET A 174 -23.79 0.02 -10.23
N THR A 175 -24.77 -0.89 -10.21
CA THR A 175 -25.12 -1.66 -9.00
C THR A 175 -23.94 -2.53 -8.55
N ALA A 176 -23.29 -3.25 -9.47
CA ALA A 176 -22.12 -4.07 -9.13
C ALA A 176 -20.95 -3.22 -8.60
N ALA A 177 -20.69 -2.05 -9.20
CA ALA A 177 -19.67 -1.12 -8.73
C ALA A 177 -20.01 -0.53 -7.35
N PHE A 178 -21.28 -0.26 -7.08
CA PHE A 178 -21.75 0.21 -5.77
C PHE A 178 -21.58 -0.86 -4.69
N ASP A 179 -21.92 -2.11 -5.00
CA ASP A 179 -21.72 -3.23 -4.06
C ASP A 179 -20.23 -3.46 -3.77
N ASP A 180 -19.36 -3.39 -4.79
CA ASP A 180 -17.91 -3.43 -4.61
C ASP A 180 -17.39 -2.28 -3.72
N TYR A 181 -17.87 -1.05 -3.96
CA TYR A 181 -17.53 0.09 -3.10
C TYR A 181 -17.96 -0.12 -1.65
N LYS A 182 -19.18 -0.62 -1.42
CA LYS A 182 -19.69 -0.93 -0.08
C LYS A 182 -18.84 -1.98 0.63
N ASN A 183 -18.42 -3.03 -0.08
CA ASN A 183 -17.54 -4.06 0.45
C ASN A 183 -16.16 -3.50 0.81
N LYS A 184 -15.57 -2.67 -0.07
CA LYS A 184 -14.31 -1.97 0.21
C LYS A 184 -14.41 -1.05 1.42
N HIS A 185 -15.52 -0.33 1.57
CA HIS A 185 -15.75 0.52 2.73
C HIS A 185 -15.86 -0.31 4.02
N ALA A 186 -16.55 -1.46 3.99
CA ALA A 186 -16.62 -2.36 5.14
C ALA A 186 -15.22 -2.84 5.57
N LEU A 187 -14.38 -3.25 4.61
CA LEU A 187 -12.99 -3.63 4.87
C LEU A 187 -12.15 -2.47 5.44
N GLN A 188 -12.34 -1.25 4.94
CA GLN A 188 -11.69 -0.06 5.50
C GLN A 188 -12.11 0.19 6.95
N LEU A 189 -13.39 0.01 7.28
CA LEU A 189 -13.89 0.19 8.65
C LEU A 189 -13.27 -0.83 9.61
N ASP A 190 -13.15 -2.09 9.18
CA ASP A 190 -12.51 -3.12 10.00
C ASP A 190 -11.00 -2.90 10.15
N LEU A 191 -10.30 -2.47 9.09
CA LEU A 191 -8.90 -2.08 9.18
C LEU A 191 -8.67 -0.91 10.16
N ILE A 192 -9.56 0.09 10.16
CA ILE A 192 -9.49 1.21 11.10
C ILE A 192 -9.62 0.72 12.54
N LYS A 193 -10.56 -0.18 12.84
CA LYS A 193 -10.71 -0.76 14.20
C LYS A 193 -9.46 -1.52 14.63
N ASP A 194 -8.85 -2.29 13.73
CA ASP A 194 -7.61 -3.00 14.02
C ASP A 194 -6.46 -2.03 14.28
N LEU A 195 -6.35 -0.94 13.52
CA LEU A 195 -5.37 0.10 13.74
C LEU A 195 -5.57 0.79 15.10
N GLU A 196 -6.79 1.18 15.45
CA GLU A 196 -7.12 1.76 16.77
C GLU A 196 -6.72 0.80 17.91
N LYS A 197 -7.00 -0.50 17.76
CA LYS A 197 -6.59 -1.53 18.74
C LYS A 197 -5.07 -1.63 18.85
N THR A 198 -4.34 -1.54 17.73
CA THR A 198 -2.86 -1.54 17.77
C THR A 198 -2.29 -0.26 18.37
N GLU A 199 -2.91 0.90 18.13
CA GLU A 199 -2.51 2.18 18.71
C GLU A 199 -2.62 2.15 20.24
N VAL A 200 -3.72 1.60 20.78
CA VAL A 200 -3.88 1.40 22.22
C VAL A 200 -2.76 0.51 22.80
N LYS A 201 -2.43 -0.59 22.13
CA LYS A 201 -1.32 -1.47 22.56
C LYS A 201 0.04 -0.77 22.50
N ILE A 202 0.29 0.06 21.48
CA ILE A 202 1.51 0.86 21.40
C ILE A 202 1.58 1.84 22.56
N ALA A 203 0.47 2.51 22.89
CA ALA A 203 0.41 3.43 24.03
C ALA A 203 0.69 2.71 25.37
N GLU A 204 0.24 1.48 25.53
CA GLU A 204 0.55 0.65 26.70
C GLU A 204 2.03 0.27 26.76
N MET A 205 2.60 -0.28 25.67
CA MET A 205 4.03 -0.61 25.59
C MET A 205 4.94 0.61 25.80
N VAL A 206 4.52 1.80 25.36
CA VAL A 206 5.25 3.05 25.60
C VAL A 206 5.33 3.36 27.09
N LYS A 207 4.22 3.21 27.84
CA LYS A 207 4.21 3.40 29.31
C LYS A 207 5.12 2.39 30.01
N GLU A 208 5.09 1.12 29.60
CA GLU A 208 5.97 0.09 30.14
C GLU A 208 7.44 0.40 29.88
N ARG A 209 7.78 0.83 28.66
CA ARG A 209 9.13 1.25 28.29
C ARG A 209 9.59 2.43 29.14
N ASP A 210 8.77 3.44 29.34
CA ASP A 210 9.12 4.60 30.17
C ASP A 210 9.36 4.20 31.64
N ALA A 211 8.54 3.32 32.19
CA ALA A 211 8.75 2.77 33.53
C ALA A 211 10.07 1.99 33.65
N LEU A 212 10.41 1.16 32.65
CA LEU A 212 11.67 0.44 32.61
C LEU A 212 12.88 1.37 32.46
N VAL A 213 12.75 2.43 31.66
CA VAL A 213 13.81 3.45 31.51
C VAL A 213 14.12 4.12 32.85
N GLU A 214 13.11 4.48 33.63
CA GLU A 214 13.32 5.04 34.98
C GLU A 214 13.97 4.03 35.94
N GLN A 215 13.60 2.75 35.87
CA GLN A 215 14.27 1.70 36.66
C GLN A 215 15.74 1.54 36.28
N VAL A 216 16.06 1.52 34.97
CA VAL A 216 17.44 1.45 34.47
C VAL A 216 18.25 2.64 34.94
N LYS A 217 17.67 3.85 34.89
CA LYS A 217 18.32 5.07 35.40
C LYS A 217 18.66 4.95 36.89
N GLY A 218 17.70 4.52 37.72
CA GLY A 218 17.92 4.33 39.16
C GLY A 218 18.94 3.23 39.49
N LEU A 219 18.99 2.15 38.69
CA LEU A 219 20.04 1.13 38.82
C LEU A 219 21.42 1.68 38.43
N ASN A 220 21.50 2.48 37.37
CA ASN A 220 22.75 3.06 36.91
C ASN A 220 23.35 4.03 37.94
N GLU A 221 22.51 4.83 38.61
CA GLU A 221 22.92 5.69 39.74
C GLU A 221 23.47 4.86 40.91
N LYS A 222 22.86 3.72 41.24
CA LYS A 222 23.35 2.80 42.28
C LYS A 222 24.69 2.17 41.91
N VAL A 223 24.86 1.76 40.65
CA VAL A 223 26.13 1.21 40.14
C VAL A 223 27.22 2.26 40.25
N ALA A 224 26.98 3.50 39.81
CA ALA A 224 27.95 4.58 39.93
C ALA A 224 28.36 4.84 41.40
N GLY A 225 27.40 4.84 42.33
CA GLY A 225 27.69 4.98 43.76
C GLY A 225 28.46 3.79 44.36
N LEU A 226 28.24 2.57 43.87
CA LEU A 226 29.02 1.40 44.28
C LEU A 226 30.44 1.44 43.70
N GLU A 227 30.61 1.87 42.46
CA GLU A 227 31.93 2.04 41.84
C GLU A 227 32.78 3.08 42.58
N GLU A 228 32.19 4.21 42.99
CA GLU A 228 32.88 5.22 43.80
C GLU A 228 33.31 4.68 45.17
N LYS A 229 32.42 3.96 45.85
CA LYS A 229 32.76 3.28 47.10
C LYS A 229 33.87 2.26 46.90
N MET A 230 33.83 1.49 45.80
CA MET A 230 34.86 0.51 45.49
C MET A 230 36.22 1.18 45.29
N LYS A 231 36.29 2.27 44.52
CA LYS A 231 37.52 3.08 44.37
C LYS A 231 38.03 3.60 45.72
N THR A 232 37.13 4.04 46.60
CA THR A 232 37.50 4.52 47.93
C THR A 232 38.05 3.40 48.82
N VAL A 233 37.42 2.22 48.80
CA VAL A 233 37.89 1.04 49.53
C VAL A 233 39.23 0.57 49.00
N GLU A 234 39.42 0.55 47.68
CA GLU A 234 40.70 0.21 47.05
C GLU A 234 41.81 1.16 47.50
N VAL A 235 41.57 2.48 47.46
CA VAL A 235 42.54 3.48 47.93
C VAL A 235 42.86 3.30 49.42
N THR A 236 41.86 3.09 50.28
CA THR A 236 42.10 2.90 51.72
C THR A 236 42.86 1.60 52.04
N LEU A 237 42.59 0.51 51.32
CA LEU A 237 43.33 -0.74 51.46
C LEU A 237 44.79 -0.60 51.01
N ILE A 238 45.04 0.13 49.92
CA ILE A 238 46.40 0.44 49.47
C ILE A 238 47.13 1.25 50.55
N SER A 239 46.52 2.32 51.07
CA SER A 239 47.11 3.13 52.14
C SER A 239 47.37 2.35 53.44
N GLN A 240 46.48 1.44 53.83
CA GLN A 240 46.69 0.59 55.00
C GLN A 240 47.85 -0.39 54.81
N LYS A 241 47.95 -1.02 53.63
CA LYS A 241 49.08 -1.90 53.30
C LYS A 241 50.39 -1.11 53.27
N GLU A 242 50.39 0.08 52.69
CA GLU A 242 51.55 0.98 52.65
C GLU A 242 51.99 1.39 54.06
N GLN A 243 51.06 1.79 54.94
CA GLN A 243 51.37 2.13 56.33
C GLN A 243 51.98 0.97 57.12
N LYS A 244 51.58 -0.28 56.83
CA LYS A 244 52.16 -1.47 57.47
C LYS A 244 53.61 -1.73 57.02
N LEU A 245 53.92 -1.46 55.76
CA LEU A 245 55.25 -1.68 55.18
C LEU A 245 56.20 -0.52 55.43
N ASP A 246 55.68 0.71 55.50
CA ASP A 246 56.42 1.93 55.77
C ASP A 246 55.72 2.79 56.83
N PRO A 247 55.89 2.44 58.12
CA PRO A 247 55.27 3.20 59.22
C PRO A 247 55.77 4.64 59.32
N ALA A 248 56.97 4.92 58.77
CA ALA A 248 57.57 6.25 58.77
C ALA A 248 57.05 7.13 57.62
N GLY A 249 56.29 6.56 56.67
CA GLY A 249 55.73 7.28 55.52
C GLY A 249 56.79 7.89 54.60
N ARG A 250 58.00 7.32 54.54
CA ARG A 250 59.10 7.79 53.67
C ARG A 250 58.83 7.61 52.18
N TYR A 251 57.98 6.65 51.83
CA TYR A 251 57.61 6.28 50.47
C TYR A 251 56.14 6.60 50.16
N ALA A 252 55.37 7.08 51.14
CA ALA A 252 53.97 7.46 51.00
C ALA A 252 53.72 8.33 49.76
N GLY A 253 52.90 7.83 48.84
CA GLY A 253 52.51 8.57 47.64
C GLY A 253 53.62 8.78 46.61
N SER A 254 54.77 8.08 46.75
CA SER A 254 55.82 8.11 45.73
C SER A 254 55.30 7.40 44.48
N ASP A 255 55.41 8.04 43.32
CA ASP A 255 55.14 7.34 42.07
C ASP A 255 56.23 6.29 41.79
N ARG A 256 55.97 5.43 40.80
CA ARG A 256 56.92 4.35 40.45
C ARG A 256 58.30 4.89 40.12
N ALA A 257 58.41 6.06 39.48
CA ALA A 257 59.68 6.62 39.07
C ALA A 257 60.46 7.20 40.27
N GLU A 258 59.77 7.88 41.19
CA GLU A 258 60.37 8.38 42.44
C GLU A 258 60.86 7.24 43.33
N LEU A 259 60.09 6.15 43.44
CA LEU A 259 60.51 4.98 44.22
C LEU A 259 61.77 4.35 43.62
N ILE A 260 61.81 4.18 42.30
CA ILE A 260 63.01 3.70 41.60
C ILE A 260 64.21 4.63 41.87
N LYS A 261 64.01 5.95 41.80
CA LYS A 261 65.08 6.92 42.06
C LYS A 261 65.61 6.84 43.49
N LYS A 262 64.74 6.64 44.49
CA LYS A 262 65.14 6.47 45.90
C LYS A 262 65.93 5.18 46.12
N ILE A 263 65.53 4.08 45.47
CA ILE A 263 66.27 2.80 45.52
C ILE A 263 67.69 3.01 45.00
N ILE A 264 67.83 3.60 43.81
CA ILE A 264 69.14 3.89 43.20
C ILE A 264 69.99 4.76 44.14
N ALA A 265 69.43 5.81 44.73
CA ALA A 265 70.17 6.68 45.65
C ALA A 265 70.64 5.95 46.93
N ILE A 266 69.84 5.02 47.47
CA ILE A 266 70.23 4.19 48.61
C ILE A 266 71.36 3.23 48.21
N GLU A 267 71.24 2.59 47.05
CA GLU A 267 72.27 1.71 46.51
C GLU A 267 73.60 2.46 46.31
N GLU A 268 73.57 3.64 45.68
CA GLU A 268 74.74 4.50 45.50
C GLU A 268 75.38 4.90 46.84
N ALA A 269 74.56 5.28 47.84
CA ALA A 269 75.05 5.63 49.17
C ALA A 269 75.65 4.43 49.91
N MET A 270 75.04 3.24 49.81
CA MET A 270 75.56 2.00 50.39
C MET A 270 76.89 1.61 49.75
N ILE A 271 76.99 1.67 48.41
CA ILE A 271 78.23 1.39 47.67
C ILE A 271 79.32 2.40 48.07
N ALA A 272 79.00 3.69 48.11
CA ALA A 272 79.96 4.72 48.52
C ALA A 272 80.45 4.53 49.97
N ALA A 273 79.56 4.17 50.90
CA ALA A 273 79.91 3.89 52.28
C ALA A 273 80.84 2.67 52.40
N ALA A 274 80.54 1.58 51.68
CA ALA A 274 81.38 0.38 51.65
C ALA A 274 82.78 0.69 51.08
N ASN A 275 82.86 1.45 49.98
CA ASN A 275 84.14 1.87 49.38
C ASN A 275 84.97 2.71 50.36
N SER A 276 84.33 3.64 51.07
CA SER A 276 85.01 4.46 52.09
C SER A 276 85.51 3.61 53.27
N GLN A 277 84.72 2.64 53.74
CA GLN A 277 85.13 1.71 54.79
C GLN A 277 86.34 0.86 54.37
N PHE A 278 86.33 0.33 53.14
CA PHE A 278 87.47 -0.41 52.59
C PHE A 278 88.73 0.47 52.55
N HIS A 279 88.62 1.69 52.04
CA HIS A 279 89.76 2.61 51.98
C HIS A 279 90.29 2.95 53.38
N ASN A 280 89.41 3.15 54.35
CA ASN A 280 89.81 3.38 55.75
C ASN A 280 90.58 2.18 56.33
N VAL A 281 90.13 0.94 56.07
CA VAL A 281 90.86 -0.28 56.49
C VAL A 281 92.24 -0.34 55.84
N VAL A 282 92.34 -0.05 54.54
CA VAL A 282 93.63 -0.02 53.83
C VAL A 282 94.58 1.03 54.43
N VAL A 283 94.08 2.22 54.76
CA VAL A 283 94.87 3.26 55.43
C VAL A 283 95.34 2.79 56.82
N GLN A 284 94.45 2.16 57.60
CA GLN A 284 94.82 1.60 58.90
C GLN A 284 95.90 0.52 58.77
N LEU A 285 95.81 -0.37 57.77
CA LEU A 285 96.80 -1.41 57.51
C LEU A 285 98.18 -0.84 57.13
N ARG A 286 98.20 0.23 56.33
CA ARG A 286 99.43 0.97 55.98
C ARG A 286 100.10 1.56 57.22
N ILE A 287 99.33 2.13 58.14
CA ILE A 287 99.86 2.70 59.39
C ILE A 287 100.44 1.60 60.30
N LEU A 288 99.75 0.47 60.42
CA LEU A 288 100.19 -0.65 61.27
C LEU A 288 101.43 -1.38 60.71
N ASN A 289 101.69 -1.29 59.40
CA ASN A 289 102.80 -1.98 58.73
C ASN A 289 103.66 -1.00 57.91
N PRO A 290 104.45 -0.14 58.55
CA PRO A 290 105.16 0.96 57.88
C PRO A 290 106.29 0.53 56.93
N ASN A 291 106.72 -0.73 56.97
CA ASN A 291 107.80 -1.27 56.13
C ASN A 291 107.29 -2.19 55.00
N VAL A 292 105.97 -2.21 54.75
CA VAL A 292 105.34 -3.08 53.75
C VAL A 292 104.59 -2.21 52.74
N ASP A 293 105.00 -2.28 51.48
CA ASP A 293 104.28 -1.66 50.38
C ASP A 293 103.07 -2.52 49.98
N PHE A 294 101.87 -2.04 50.29
CA PHE A 294 100.63 -2.69 49.88
C PHE A 294 100.34 -2.39 48.42
N ALA A 295 100.33 -3.42 47.57
CA ALA A 295 99.84 -3.34 46.19
C ALA A 295 98.32 -3.20 46.21
N VAL A 296 97.84 -1.97 46.04
CA VAL A 296 96.41 -1.63 46.05
C VAL A 296 95.82 -1.49 44.64
N ASP A 297 96.67 -1.44 43.62
CA ASP A 297 96.25 -1.31 42.22
C ASP A 297 95.52 -2.58 41.77
N GLY A 298 94.29 -2.42 41.25
CA GLY A 298 93.45 -3.54 40.80
C GLY A 298 92.61 -4.24 41.87
N LEU A 299 92.64 -3.79 43.14
CA LEU A 299 91.76 -4.30 44.21
C LEU A 299 90.29 -3.87 44.07
N ASN A 300 90.00 -2.95 43.16
CA ASN A 300 88.64 -2.53 42.79
C ASN A 300 88.00 -3.46 41.74
N GLU A 301 88.78 -4.39 41.19
CA GLU A 301 88.27 -5.46 40.34
C GLU A 301 87.87 -6.63 41.23
N ASP A 302 86.89 -7.44 40.82
CA ASP A 302 86.57 -8.68 41.51
C ASP A 302 87.83 -9.56 41.48
N LYS A 303 88.47 -9.73 42.64
CA LYS A 303 89.65 -10.57 42.85
C LYS A 303 89.37 -11.53 43.99
N GLU A 304 89.87 -12.74 43.88
CA GLU A 304 89.77 -13.75 44.94
C GLU A 304 91.15 -14.26 45.33
N VAL A 305 91.25 -14.76 46.57
CA VAL A 305 92.49 -15.37 47.08
C VAL A 305 92.42 -16.87 46.85
N ARG A 306 93.19 -17.37 45.87
CA ARG A 306 93.36 -18.80 45.60
C ARG A 306 94.80 -19.20 45.87
N GLU A 307 94.98 -20.25 46.67
CA GLU A 307 96.31 -20.80 46.99
C GLU A 307 97.32 -19.75 47.51
N GLY A 308 96.82 -18.77 48.27
CA GLY A 308 97.65 -17.69 48.83
C GLY A 308 98.07 -16.61 47.84
N ARG A 309 97.52 -16.58 46.61
CA ARG A 309 97.73 -15.54 45.60
C ARG A 309 96.41 -14.86 45.23
N ILE A 310 96.46 -13.56 44.98
CA ILE A 310 95.33 -12.78 44.44
C ILE A 310 95.22 -13.09 42.94
N ALA A 311 94.08 -13.61 42.52
CA ALA A 311 93.80 -13.93 41.11
C ALA A 311 92.44 -13.35 40.69
N THR A 312 92.30 -13.05 39.40
CA THR A 312 90.98 -12.75 38.82
C THR A 312 90.14 -14.02 38.86
N PRO A 313 88.85 -13.93 39.27
CA PRO A 313 87.95 -15.05 39.22
C PRO A 313 87.89 -15.67 37.84
N ARG A 314 87.71 -16.99 37.80
CA ARG A 314 87.48 -17.72 36.56
C ARG A 314 86.04 -17.46 36.12
N ASP A 315 85.82 -17.20 34.84
CA ASP A 315 84.48 -17.04 34.25
C ASP A 315 83.73 -18.38 34.21
N ASP A 316 83.46 -18.98 35.37
CA ASP A 316 82.69 -20.21 35.50
C ASP A 316 81.38 -19.87 36.21
N ASP A 317 80.42 -19.31 35.46
CA ASP A 317 78.99 -19.63 35.59
C ASP A 317 78.19 -18.98 34.43
N HIS A 318 78.17 -19.70 33.31
CA HIS A 318 76.93 -19.89 32.56
C HIS A 318 76.03 -20.80 33.38
N SER A 319 75.06 -20.25 34.11
CA SER A 319 73.87 -21.02 34.50
C SER A 319 72.89 -21.02 33.31
N PRO A 320 72.50 -22.20 32.80
CA PRO A 320 71.59 -22.33 31.67
C PRO A 320 70.15 -21.96 32.06
N ASP A 321 69.44 -21.42 31.09
CA ASP A 321 67.98 -21.35 30.93
C ASP A 321 67.11 -22.03 32.01
N GLU A 322 66.27 -21.25 32.69
CA GLU A 322 64.98 -21.76 33.23
C GLU A 322 63.86 -21.37 32.25
N ASP A 323 63.61 -22.27 31.29
CA ASP A 323 62.29 -22.46 30.69
C ASP A 323 61.50 -23.42 31.59
N HIS A 324 60.47 -22.93 32.29
CA HIS A 324 59.22 -23.65 32.61
C HIS A 324 58.13 -22.70 33.12
#